data_AF-A0A093ZW93-F1
#
_entry.id   AF-A0A093ZW93-F1
#
_cell.length_a   1.000
_cell.length_b   1.000
_cell.length_c   1.000
_cell.angle_alpha   90.00
_cell.angle_beta   90.00
_cell.angle_gamma   90.00
#
_symmetry.space_group_name_H-M   'P 1'
#
loop_
_entity.id
_entity.type
_entity.pdbx_description
1 polymer ?
#
loop_
_entity_poly.entity_id
_entity_poly.type
_entity_poly.pdbx_seq_one_letter_code
_entity_poly.pdbx_strand_id
1 'polypeptide(L)'
;SPRYVAYYIKNDNSSFRLISRLFNSTTDFSQRHKINNRPYFLSPTPSFQSIKMLKLAALAALAALTSATVSLAERSGKHFANAYSANSCSGQVLATVHEFGCGGQCHRVSGGHSILLSQEGTGNPKPTAAYYSDENCQHHLGDAGIFKGEHSGCTNSRETFGSFYLYFNC
;
A
#
# COMPACT_ATOMS: atom_id res chain seq x y z
N SER A 1 4.36 44.38 -16.81
CA SER A 1 5.02 43.70 -15.68
C SER A 1 5.16 42.22 -15.98
N PRO A 2 6.36 41.62 -15.82
CA PRO A 2 6.57 40.20 -16.08
C PRO A 2 5.70 39.35 -15.14
N ARG A 3 5.10 38.28 -15.68
CA ARG A 3 4.27 37.35 -14.90
C ARG A 3 5.00 36.02 -14.82
N TYR A 4 5.11 35.49 -13.61
CA TYR A 4 5.71 34.18 -13.36
C TYR A 4 4.60 33.16 -13.24
N VAL A 5 4.72 32.06 -13.97
CA VAL A 5 3.85 30.90 -13.81
C VAL A 5 4.77 29.72 -13.52
N ALA A 6 4.57 29.11 -12.35
CA ALA A 6 5.22 27.87 -11.98
C ALA A 6 4.21 26.74 -12.10
N TYR A 7 4.62 25.62 -12.69
CA TYR A 7 3.83 24.40 -12.71
C TYR A 7 4.71 23.22 -12.33
N TYR A 8 4.07 22.24 -11.68
CA TYR A 8 4.68 20.98 -11.29
C TYR A 8 4.27 19.91 -12.29
N ILE A 9 5.25 19.23 -12.86
CA ILE A 9 4.99 18.05 -13.70
C ILE A 9 5.31 16.83 -12.84
N LYS A 10 4.32 15.96 -12.68
CA LYS A 10 4.48 14.65 -12.05
C LYS A 10 4.92 13.68 -13.15
N ASN A 11 6.12 13.13 -13.03
CA ASN A 11 6.56 12.04 -13.90
C ASN A 11 6.17 10.70 -13.28
N ASP A 12 6.08 9.66 -14.11
CA ASP A 12 5.60 8.31 -13.74
C ASP A 12 6.43 7.63 -12.62
N ASN A 13 7.62 8.16 -12.30
CA ASN A 13 8.48 7.73 -11.20
C ASN A 13 8.33 8.58 -9.92
N SER A 14 7.13 9.10 -9.64
CA SER A 14 6.79 9.85 -8.40
C SER A 14 7.67 11.06 -8.07
N SER A 15 8.40 11.59 -9.06
CA SER A 15 9.28 12.75 -8.89
C SER A 15 8.64 13.99 -9.51
N PHE A 16 8.61 15.08 -8.74
CA PHE A 16 8.12 16.38 -9.19
C PHE A 16 9.30 17.24 -9.63
N ARG A 17 9.27 17.74 -10.87
CA ARG A 17 10.20 18.77 -11.32
C ARG A 17 9.50 20.12 -11.34
N LEU A 18 10.07 21.09 -10.64
CA LEU A 18 9.64 22.49 -10.71
C LEU A 18 10.23 23.11 -11.98
N ILE A 19 9.37 23.59 -12.87
CA ILE A 19 9.77 24.38 -14.03
C ILE A 19 9.21 25.78 -13.85
N SER A 20 10.09 26.76 -13.66
CA SER A 20 9.75 28.18 -13.67
C SER A 20 10.16 28.77 -15.01
N ARG A 21 9.21 29.37 -15.74
CA ARG A 21 9.51 30.19 -16.92
C ARG A 21 9.03 31.62 -16.73
N LEU A 22 9.87 32.54 -17.18
CA LEU A 22 9.59 33.97 -17.27
C LEU A 22 8.77 34.22 -18.55
N PHE A 23 7.59 34.81 -18.41
CA PHE A 23 6.81 35.32 -19.53
C PHE A 23 6.81 36.84 -19.52
N ASN A 24 7.28 37.44 -20.61
CA ASN A 24 7.42 38.90 -20.74
C ASN A 24 6.16 39.61 -21.26
N SER A 25 5.09 38.89 -21.62
CA SER A 25 3.85 39.49 -22.13
C SER A 25 2.62 38.60 -21.93
N THR A 26 1.44 39.22 -21.76
CA THR A 26 0.13 38.57 -21.64
C THR A 26 -0.35 37.86 -22.91
N THR A 27 0.22 38.18 -24.08
CA THR A 27 -0.14 37.53 -25.35
C THR A 27 0.40 36.11 -25.50
N ASP A 28 1.46 35.74 -24.76
CA ASP A 28 2.08 34.41 -24.83
C ASP A 28 1.33 33.33 -24.03
N PHE A 29 0.48 33.75 -23.08
CA PHE A 29 -0.30 32.82 -22.24
C PHE A 29 -1.56 32.29 -22.95
N SER A 30 -2.11 33.02 -23.93
CA SER A 30 -3.41 32.69 -24.51
C SER A 30 -3.35 31.68 -25.67
N GLN A 31 -2.18 31.34 -26.21
CA GLN A 31 -2.09 30.48 -27.40
C GLN A 31 -1.85 28.99 -27.15
N ARG A 32 -1.62 28.53 -25.90
CA ARG A 32 -1.26 27.10 -25.66
C ARG A 32 -2.19 26.28 -24.77
N HIS A 33 -3.39 26.75 -24.45
CA HIS A 33 -4.34 25.94 -23.68
C HIS A 33 -5.76 25.96 -24.25
N LYS A 34 -5.94 25.31 -25.41
CA LYS A 34 -7.19 24.64 -25.78
C LYS A 34 -7.00 23.13 -25.59
N ILE A 35 -7.09 22.67 -24.36
CA ILE A 35 -7.38 21.26 -24.07
C ILE A 35 -8.42 21.24 -22.95
N ASN A 36 -9.64 20.81 -23.31
CA ASN A 36 -10.74 20.35 -22.46
C ASN A 36 -11.42 21.36 -21.51
N ASN A 37 -12.29 22.21 -22.09
CA ASN A 37 -13.57 22.73 -21.56
C ASN A 37 -13.93 22.44 -20.08
N ARG A 38 -13.19 22.95 -19.09
CA ARG A 38 -13.69 23.07 -17.71
C ARG A 38 -13.37 24.44 -17.14
N PRO A 39 -14.36 25.19 -16.61
CA PRO A 39 -14.10 26.44 -15.93
C PRO A 39 -13.54 26.17 -14.54
N TYR A 40 -12.38 26.74 -14.22
CA TYR A 40 -11.88 26.83 -12.85
C TYR A 40 -12.18 28.23 -12.32
N PHE A 41 -12.87 28.28 -11.18
CA PHE A 41 -13.15 29.52 -10.44
C PHE A 41 -11.84 30.10 -9.90
N LEU A 42 -11.55 31.35 -10.24
CA LEU A 42 -10.46 32.15 -9.67
C LEU A 42 -10.92 32.73 -8.33
N SER A 43 -10.27 32.34 -7.24
CA SER A 43 -10.33 33.10 -5.98
C SER A 43 -9.41 34.34 -6.08
N PRO A 44 -9.84 35.52 -5.60
CA PRO A 44 -9.05 36.74 -5.69
C PRO A 44 -7.82 36.67 -4.77
N THR A 45 -6.65 36.99 -5.33
CA THR A 45 -5.40 37.20 -4.59
C THR A 45 -5.48 38.51 -3.77
N PRO A 46 -5.03 38.53 -2.50
CA PRO A 46 -4.91 39.76 -1.73
C PRO A 46 -3.80 40.67 -2.30
N SER A 47 -4.04 41.98 -2.23
CA SER A 47 -3.15 43.03 -2.74
C SER A 47 -1.95 43.28 -1.82
N PHE A 48 -0.83 43.60 -2.46
CA PHE A 48 0.47 43.89 -1.87
C PHE A 48 0.48 45.21 -1.09
N GLN A 49 0.29 45.15 0.23
CA GLN A 49 0.86 46.13 1.17
C GLN A 49 1.29 45.44 2.47
N SER A 50 2.53 44.95 2.52
CA SER A 50 3.36 44.90 3.74
C SER A 50 4.65 44.10 3.50
N ILE A 51 5.66 44.76 2.95
CA ILE A 51 7.00 44.20 2.70
C ILE A 51 7.86 44.13 3.99
N LYS A 52 7.30 44.37 5.20
CA LYS A 52 8.06 44.33 6.46
C LYS A 52 7.85 43.10 7.35
N MET A 53 7.08 42.10 6.92
CA MET A 53 6.85 40.87 7.71
C MET A 53 7.34 39.59 7.02
N LEU A 54 8.27 39.69 6.06
CA LEU A 54 8.74 38.55 5.27
C LEU A 54 10.13 38.03 5.65
N LYS A 55 10.60 38.27 6.88
CA LYS A 55 11.85 37.65 7.40
C LYS A 55 11.65 36.65 8.53
N LEU A 56 10.44 36.51 9.09
CA LEU A 56 10.15 35.47 10.09
C LEU A 56 9.42 34.23 9.53
N ALA A 57 8.72 34.35 8.40
CA ALA A 57 7.97 33.21 7.86
C ALA A 57 8.85 32.16 7.15
N ALA A 58 10.05 32.53 6.69
CA ALA A 58 10.97 31.61 6.02
C ALA A 58 11.70 30.66 7.00
N LEU A 59 11.88 31.05 8.28
CA LEU A 59 12.40 30.13 9.30
C LEU A 59 11.34 29.16 9.83
N ALA A 60 10.06 29.56 9.83
CA ALA A 60 8.96 28.66 10.22
C ALA A 60 8.73 27.54 9.19
N ALA A 61 9.00 27.79 7.91
CA ALA A 61 8.87 26.79 6.86
C ALA A 61 10.01 25.75 6.85
N LEU A 62 11.21 26.07 7.37
CA LEU A 62 12.28 25.08 7.58
C LEU A 62 12.11 24.30 8.90
N ALA A 63 11.46 24.88 9.91
CA ALA A 63 11.13 24.17 11.15
C ALA A 63 9.96 23.19 11.00
N ALA A 64 9.11 23.34 9.98
CA ALA A 64 8.02 22.40 9.69
C ALA A 64 8.44 21.14 8.92
N LEU A 65 9.73 21.02 8.54
CA LEU A 65 10.37 19.74 8.23
C LEU A 65 10.92 19.08 9.51
N THR A 66 10.28 19.32 10.66
CA THR A 66 10.35 18.39 11.79
C THR A 66 9.83 17.05 11.32
N SER A 67 10.77 16.25 10.82
CA SER A 67 10.80 14.80 10.93
C SER A 67 9.40 14.20 10.94
N ALA A 68 8.75 14.23 9.77
CA ALA A 68 7.83 13.14 9.49
C ALA A 68 8.72 11.90 9.47
N THR A 69 8.94 11.34 10.66
CA THR A 69 9.49 10.02 10.84
C THR A 69 8.58 9.15 10.00
N VAL A 70 9.05 8.80 8.80
CA VAL A 70 8.44 7.76 8.00
C VAL A 70 8.55 6.55 8.92
N SER A 71 7.48 6.25 9.63
CA SER A 71 7.35 5.03 10.41
C SER A 71 7.39 3.93 9.36
N LEU A 72 8.60 3.46 9.07
CA LEU A 72 8.84 2.25 8.32
C LEU A 72 8.18 1.18 9.17
N ALA A 73 6.95 0.81 8.80
CA ALA A 73 6.25 -0.28 9.43
C ALA A 73 7.23 -1.45 9.49
N GLU A 74 7.44 -1.99 10.69
CA GLU A 74 8.33 -3.11 10.90
C GLU A 74 7.94 -4.20 9.89
N ARG A 75 8.85 -4.55 8.98
CA ARG A 75 8.60 -5.65 8.05
C ARG A 75 8.79 -6.92 8.87
N SER A 76 7.71 -7.68 9.03
CA SER A 76 7.80 -8.97 9.69
C SER A 76 8.78 -9.86 8.93
N GLY A 77 9.65 -10.57 9.67
CA GLY A 77 10.67 -11.44 9.14
C GLY A 77 10.11 -12.72 8.53
N LYS A 78 10.65 -13.87 8.93
CA LYS A 78 10.26 -15.17 8.38
C LYS A 78 8.77 -15.44 8.59
N HIS A 79 8.14 -16.12 7.64
CA HIS A 79 6.72 -16.47 7.70
C HIS A 79 6.51 -17.91 7.21
N PHE A 80 5.57 -18.59 7.83
CA PHE A 80 5.27 -19.98 7.52
C PHE A 80 3.78 -20.29 7.64
N ALA A 81 3.38 -21.35 6.97
CA ALA A 81 2.02 -21.87 6.98
C ALA A 81 2.06 -23.40 7.15
N ASN A 82 1.19 -23.91 8.03
CA ASN A 82 0.94 -25.34 8.17
C ASN A 82 -0.53 -25.64 7.92
N ALA A 83 -0.81 -26.60 7.04
CA ALA A 83 -2.15 -27.17 6.89
C ALA A 83 -2.29 -28.43 7.75
N TYR A 84 -3.43 -28.60 8.41
CA TYR A 84 -3.68 -29.68 9.37
C TYR A 84 -4.90 -30.51 8.99
N SER A 85 -4.85 -31.80 9.34
CA SER A 85 -5.93 -32.77 9.09
C SER A 85 -7.11 -32.68 10.06
N ALA A 86 -7.04 -31.82 11.08
CA ALA A 86 -8.12 -31.62 12.03
C ALA A 86 -8.29 -30.12 12.36
N ASN A 87 -9.35 -29.81 13.11
CA ASN A 87 -9.61 -28.45 13.58
C ASN A 87 -8.59 -28.02 14.64
N SER A 88 -8.54 -26.72 14.88
CA SER A 88 -7.71 -26.04 15.87
C SER A 88 -6.21 -26.30 15.66
N CYS A 89 -5.78 -26.43 14.40
CA CYS A 89 -4.39 -26.66 14.01
C CYS A 89 -3.77 -27.87 14.73
N SER A 90 -4.56 -28.94 14.80
CA SER A 90 -4.23 -30.19 15.46
C SER A 90 -4.23 -31.37 14.50
N GLY A 91 -3.81 -32.54 14.95
CA GLY A 91 -3.70 -33.73 14.12
C GLY A 91 -2.44 -33.72 13.23
N GLN A 92 -2.52 -34.38 12.09
CA GLN A 92 -1.39 -34.51 11.17
C GLN A 92 -1.15 -33.22 10.41
N VAL A 93 0.12 -32.82 10.29
CA VAL A 93 0.54 -31.76 9.36
C VAL A 93 0.53 -32.33 7.95
N LEU A 94 -0.30 -31.75 7.09
CA LEU A 94 -0.49 -32.16 5.70
C LEU A 94 0.47 -31.43 4.76
N ALA A 95 0.80 -30.18 5.08
CA ALA A 95 1.75 -29.37 4.33
C ALA A 95 2.38 -28.35 5.26
N THR A 96 3.65 -28.02 4.99
CA THR A 96 4.40 -26.93 5.61
C THR A 96 5.04 -26.11 4.51
N VAL A 97 4.80 -24.80 4.53
CA VAL A 97 5.35 -23.86 3.54
C VAL A 97 6.04 -22.72 4.29
N HIS A 98 7.24 -22.35 3.84
CA HIS A 98 8.04 -21.27 4.40
C HIS A 98 8.30 -20.19 3.35
N GLU A 99 8.44 -18.94 3.78
CA GLU A 99 8.92 -17.81 2.96
C GLU A 99 8.15 -17.60 1.64
N PHE A 100 6.82 -17.57 1.70
CA PHE A 100 5.95 -17.32 0.54
C PHE A 100 5.71 -15.82 0.30
N GLY A 101 5.88 -15.35 -0.93
CA GLY A 101 5.76 -13.92 -1.26
C GLY A 101 4.53 -13.56 -2.07
N CYS A 102 4.66 -12.47 -2.84
CA CYS A 102 3.63 -12.02 -3.76
C CYS A 102 3.65 -12.85 -5.05
N GLY A 103 2.48 -13.21 -5.57
CA GLY A 103 2.33 -14.17 -6.66
C GLY A 103 2.22 -15.62 -6.18
N GLY A 104 1.47 -15.82 -5.09
CA GLY A 104 1.27 -17.08 -4.37
C GLY A 104 1.18 -18.36 -5.20
N GLN A 105 1.41 -19.48 -4.54
CA GLN A 105 1.32 -20.81 -5.15
C GLN A 105 0.12 -21.57 -4.58
N CYS A 106 -0.54 -22.33 -5.44
CA CYS A 106 -1.56 -23.26 -5.02
C CYS A 106 -0.90 -24.54 -4.50
N HIS A 107 -1.23 -24.93 -3.28
CA HIS A 107 -0.70 -26.12 -2.60
C HIS A 107 -1.82 -27.14 -2.43
N ARG A 108 -1.60 -28.36 -2.95
CA ARG A 108 -2.53 -29.49 -2.83
C ARG A 108 -2.37 -30.19 -1.50
N VAL A 109 -3.48 -30.56 -0.89
CA VAL A 109 -3.54 -31.41 0.30
C VAL A 109 -4.71 -32.38 0.19
N SER A 110 -4.66 -33.48 0.94
CA SER A 110 -5.81 -34.37 1.08
C SER A 110 -6.34 -34.26 2.49
N GLY A 111 -7.56 -33.76 2.65
CA GLY A 111 -8.23 -33.76 3.95
C GLY A 111 -7.93 -32.56 4.86
N GLY A 112 -7.70 -31.37 4.32
CA GLY A 112 -7.38 -30.19 5.13
C GLY A 112 -8.58 -29.66 5.94
N HIS A 113 -8.37 -29.33 7.21
CA HIS A 113 -9.41 -28.78 8.10
C HIS A 113 -9.03 -27.47 8.79
N SER A 114 -7.74 -27.20 9.00
CA SER A 114 -7.31 -25.91 9.54
C SER A 114 -5.94 -25.50 9.00
N ILE A 115 -5.67 -24.20 9.04
CA ILE A 115 -4.39 -23.62 8.64
C ILE A 115 -3.85 -22.75 9.78
N LEU A 116 -2.61 -23.02 10.18
CA LEU A 116 -1.81 -22.15 11.03
C LEU A 116 -0.97 -21.24 10.14
N LEU A 117 -1.13 -19.94 10.29
CA LEU A 117 -0.22 -18.94 9.74
C LEU A 117 0.62 -18.37 10.87
N SER A 118 1.90 -18.12 10.61
CA SER A 118 2.76 -17.44 11.57
C SER A 118 3.84 -16.63 10.88
N GLN A 119 4.29 -15.60 11.59
CA GLN A 119 5.34 -14.71 11.17
C GLN A 119 6.18 -14.27 12.38
N GLU A 120 7.46 -14.01 12.19
CA GLU A 120 8.42 -13.73 13.27
C GLU A 120 8.11 -12.41 14.02
N GLY A 121 7.62 -11.37 13.34
CA GLY A 121 7.33 -10.05 13.93
C GLY A 121 5.83 -9.75 14.05
N THR A 122 5.44 -8.64 14.68
CA THR A 122 4.04 -8.16 14.62
C THR A 122 3.78 -7.25 13.41
N GLY A 123 4.80 -7.05 12.58
CA GLY A 123 4.79 -6.22 11.40
C GLY A 123 3.68 -6.50 10.39
N ASN A 124 3.44 -5.53 9.52
CA ASN A 124 2.50 -5.64 8.39
C ASN A 124 3.25 -5.58 7.05
N PRO A 125 2.68 -6.11 5.95
CA PRO A 125 1.42 -6.86 5.88
C PRO A 125 1.50 -8.21 6.61
N LYS A 126 0.36 -8.82 6.93
CA LYS A 126 0.28 -10.17 7.53
C LYS A 126 0.18 -11.22 6.43
N PRO A 127 0.74 -12.43 6.60
CA PRO A 127 0.47 -13.53 5.70
C PRO A 127 -0.99 -13.93 5.82
N THR A 128 -1.52 -14.35 4.68
CA THR A 128 -2.90 -14.75 4.52
C THR A 128 -2.95 -15.98 3.62
N ALA A 129 -3.98 -16.79 3.81
CA ALA A 129 -4.24 -17.94 2.97
C ALA A 129 -5.70 -17.93 2.52
N ALA A 130 -5.96 -18.50 1.34
CA ALA A 130 -7.28 -18.89 0.91
C ALA A 130 -7.30 -20.41 0.77
N TYR A 131 -8.36 -21.08 1.16
CA TYR A 131 -8.51 -22.53 1.01
C TYR A 131 -9.70 -22.88 0.12
N TYR A 132 -9.59 -24.00 -0.58
CA TYR A 132 -10.44 -24.37 -1.71
C TYR A 132 -10.84 -25.83 -1.63
N SER A 133 -12.03 -26.17 -2.12
CA SER A 133 -12.55 -27.55 -2.06
C SER A 133 -11.88 -28.48 -3.06
N ASP A 134 -11.39 -27.96 -4.18
CA ASP A 134 -10.64 -28.72 -5.20
C ASP A 134 -9.12 -28.65 -5.00
N GLU A 135 -8.38 -29.36 -5.85
CA GLU A 135 -6.91 -29.45 -5.82
C GLU A 135 -6.19 -28.36 -6.64
N ASN A 136 -6.91 -27.45 -7.30
CA ASN A 136 -6.37 -26.46 -8.24
C ASN A 136 -6.70 -25.02 -7.85
N CYS A 137 -7.10 -24.80 -6.59
CA CYS A 137 -7.48 -23.50 -6.05
C CYS A 137 -8.54 -22.75 -6.88
N GLN A 138 -9.60 -23.44 -7.33
CA GLN A 138 -10.65 -22.84 -8.17
C GLN A 138 -11.94 -22.52 -7.40
N HIS A 139 -12.35 -23.39 -6.46
CA HIS A 139 -13.60 -23.29 -5.71
C HIS A 139 -13.31 -22.85 -4.27
N HIS A 140 -13.35 -21.53 -4.05
CA HIS A 140 -13.03 -20.90 -2.76
C HIS A 140 -13.99 -21.34 -1.66
N LEU A 141 -13.43 -21.67 -0.49
CA LEU A 141 -14.19 -22.03 0.72
C LEU A 141 -14.06 -20.97 1.83
N GLY A 142 -12.94 -20.24 1.87
CA GLY A 142 -12.70 -19.23 2.87
C GLY A 142 -11.25 -18.78 2.95
N ASP A 143 -11.00 -17.86 3.87
CA ASP A 143 -9.70 -17.22 4.07
C ASP A 143 -9.21 -17.43 5.51
N ALA A 144 -7.89 -17.61 5.66
CA ALA A 144 -7.17 -17.62 6.92
C ALA A 144 -6.24 -16.41 7.02
N GLY A 145 -6.08 -15.89 8.22
CA GLY A 145 -5.19 -14.77 8.49
C GLY A 145 -4.68 -14.76 9.92
N ILE A 146 -3.81 -13.81 10.21
CA ILE A 146 -3.32 -13.50 11.56
C ILE A 146 -4.02 -12.23 12.03
N PHE A 147 -4.55 -12.23 13.25
CA PHE A 147 -5.18 -11.03 13.81
C PHE A 147 -4.17 -9.90 14.03
N LYS A 148 -4.67 -8.67 14.04
CA LYS A 148 -3.84 -7.48 14.26
C LYS A 148 -3.18 -7.56 15.64
N GLY A 149 -1.85 -7.44 15.67
CA GLY A 149 -1.05 -7.50 16.89
C GLY A 149 -0.57 -8.92 17.25
N GLU A 150 -1.01 -9.95 16.53
CA GLU A 150 -0.56 -11.32 16.74
C GLU A 150 0.56 -11.70 15.76
N HIS A 151 1.32 -12.74 16.13
CA HIS A 151 2.40 -13.33 15.32
C HIS A 151 1.99 -14.67 14.70
N SER A 152 0.84 -15.20 15.08
CA SER A 152 0.31 -16.46 14.57
C SER A 152 -1.21 -16.48 14.67
N GLY A 153 -1.87 -17.13 13.73
CA GLY A 153 -3.31 -17.32 13.73
C GLY A 153 -3.66 -18.70 13.21
N CYS A 154 -4.54 -19.40 13.93
CA CYS A 154 -5.11 -20.66 13.47
C CYS A 154 -6.54 -20.43 12.98
N THR A 155 -6.84 -20.82 11.76
CA THR A 155 -8.18 -20.72 11.19
C THR A 155 -8.72 -22.09 10.84
N ASN A 156 -9.93 -22.39 11.31
CA ASN A 156 -10.66 -23.61 10.94
C ASN A 156 -11.46 -23.37 9.67
N SER A 157 -11.36 -24.31 8.75
CA SER A 157 -12.31 -24.40 7.65
C SER A 157 -13.62 -24.98 8.17
N ARG A 158 -14.74 -24.55 7.57
CA ARG A 158 -16.07 -25.13 7.85
C ARG A 158 -16.24 -26.50 7.19
N GLU A 159 -15.46 -26.75 6.15
CA GLU A 159 -15.49 -27.95 5.31
C GLU A 159 -14.08 -28.48 5.06
N THR A 160 -13.95 -29.72 4.64
CA THR A 160 -12.65 -30.26 4.24
C THR A 160 -12.16 -29.56 2.95
N PHE A 161 -10.93 -29.04 2.95
CA PHE A 161 -10.31 -28.42 1.78
C PHE A 161 -9.28 -29.34 1.11
N GLY A 162 -9.18 -29.25 -0.22
CA GLY A 162 -8.24 -30.02 -1.06
C GLY A 162 -7.03 -29.21 -1.54
N SER A 163 -7.09 -27.87 -1.45
CA SER A 163 -5.94 -27.02 -1.69
C SER A 163 -6.02 -25.70 -0.94
N PHE A 164 -4.89 -25.02 -0.86
CA PHE A 164 -4.81 -23.67 -0.31
C PHE A 164 -3.79 -22.83 -1.08
N TYR A 165 -4.03 -21.53 -1.11
CA TYR A 165 -3.22 -20.53 -1.79
C TYR A 165 -2.69 -19.55 -0.75
N LEU A 166 -1.37 -19.36 -0.72
CA LEU A 166 -0.71 -18.47 0.24
C LEU A 166 -0.31 -17.17 -0.43
N TYR A 167 -0.49 -16.05 0.26
CA TYR A 167 -0.09 -14.75 -0.26
C TYR A 167 0.41 -13.84 0.87
N PHE A 168 1.45 -13.08 0.56
CA PHE A 168 2.07 -12.13 1.48
C PHE A 168 2.67 -10.97 0.69
N ASN A 169 2.45 -9.75 1.19
CA ASN A 169 3.00 -8.52 0.60
C ASN A 169 2.60 -8.30 -0.88
N CYS A 170 1.36 -8.72 -1.18
CA CYS A 170 0.49 -8.17 -2.19
C CYS A 170 -0.58 -7.32 -1.47
#